data_AF-W1XTT8-F1
#
_entry.id   AF-W1XTT8-F1
#
_cell.length_a   1.000
_cell.length_b   1.000
_cell.length_c   1.000
_cell.angle_alpha   90.00
_cell.angle_beta   90.00
_cell.angle_gamma   90.00
#
_symmetry.space_group_name_H-M   'P 1'
#
loop_
_entity.id
_entity.type
_entity.pdbx_description
1 polymer ?
#
loop_
_entity_poly.entity_id
_entity_poly.type
_entity_poly.pdbx_seq_one_letter_code
_entity_poly.pdbx_strand_id
1 'polypeptide(L)'
;ISIEKSELVSNELTKAGIKHNVLNAKFHANEAAIVAQAGYPAAVTIATNMAGRGTDIVLGGSWQAEVAALENPTAEQIEKIKAGWPFAVRSLISSMIA
;
A
#
# COMPACT_ATOMS: atom_id res chain seq x y z
N ILE A 1 6.78 8.89 16.78
CA ILE A 1 5.59 8.19 17.31
C ILE A 1 6.04 6.84 17.85
N SER A 2 5.59 6.43 19.04
CA SER A 2 6.00 5.15 19.67
C SER A 2 5.19 3.98 19.11
N ILE A 3 5.68 2.75 19.30
CA ILE A 3 5.00 1.51 18.91
C ILE A 3 3.62 1.43 19.60
N GLU A 4 3.57 1.71 20.90
CA GLU A 4 2.33 1.71 21.70
C GLU A 4 1.24 2.62 21.12
N LYS A 5 1.61 3.81 20.62
CA LYS A 5 0.66 4.72 19.98
C LYS A 5 0.11 4.13 18.67
N SER A 6 0.94 3.39 17.93
CA SER A 6 0.54 2.75 16.69
C SER A 6 -0.42 1.58 16.95
N GLU A 7 -0.17 0.82 18.02
CA GLU A 7 -1.06 -0.26 18.48
C GLU A 7 -2.41 0.27 18.97
N LEU A 8 -2.42 1.38 19.71
CA LEU A 8 -3.66 2.03 20.14
C LEU A 8 -4.52 2.41 18.94
N VAL A 9 -3.94 3.09 17.95
CA VAL A 9 -4.67 3.49 16.73
C VAL A 9 -5.14 2.25 15.95
N SER A 10 -4.29 1.23 15.83
CA SER A 10 -4.63 -0.04 15.17
C SER A 10 -5.84 -0.72 15.82
N ASN A 11 -5.92 -0.72 17.14
CA ASN A 11 -7.06 -1.27 17.88
C ASN A 11 -8.35 -0.49 17.62
N GLU A 12 -8.28 0.85 17.59
CA GLU A 12 -9.46 1.67 17.29
C GLU A 12 -9.94 1.49 15.83
N LEU A 13 -9.03 1.40 14.87
CA LEU A 13 -9.37 1.08 13.48
C LEU A 13 -10.01 -0.32 13.36
N THR A 14 -9.51 -1.30 14.12
CA THR A 14 -10.10 -2.65 14.17
C THR A 14 -11.53 -2.60 14.69
N LYS A 15 -11.79 -1.86 15.78
CA LYS A 15 -13.14 -1.67 16.33
C LYS A 15 -14.08 -0.98 15.34
N ALA A 16 -13.55 -0.04 14.55
CA ALA A 16 -14.29 0.64 13.49
C ALA A 16 -14.50 -0.21 12.23
N GLY A 17 -13.96 -1.43 12.17
CA GLY A 17 -14.06 -2.33 11.01
C GLY A 17 -13.17 -1.92 9.83
N ILE A 18 -12.18 -1.06 10.06
CA ILE A 18 -11.28 -0.54 9.02
C ILE A 18 -10.07 -1.46 8.90
N LYS A 19 -9.95 -2.12 7.74
CA LYS A 19 -8.76 -2.91 7.41
C LYS A 19 -7.54 -2.00 7.28
N HIS A 20 -6.46 -2.35 7.96
CA HIS A 20 -5.25 -1.55 7.96
C HIS A 20 -4.01 -2.43 8.20
N ASN A 21 -2.84 -1.90 7.86
CA ASN A 21 -1.55 -2.52 8.12
C ASN A 21 -0.73 -1.67 9.12
N VAL A 22 0.13 -2.31 9.91
CA VAL A 22 1.04 -1.62 10.85
C VAL A 22 2.48 -1.89 10.46
N LEU A 23 3.21 -0.82 10.19
CA LEU A 23 4.63 -0.82 9.84
C LEU A 23 5.45 -0.41 11.08
N ASN A 24 5.99 -1.42 11.76
CA ASN A 24 6.98 -1.26 12.80
C ASN A 24 8.34 -1.66 12.24
N ALA A 25 9.38 -0.83 12.44
CA ALA A 25 10.72 -0.99 11.86
C ALA A 25 11.51 -2.21 12.39
N LYS A 26 10.83 -3.31 12.75
CA LYS A 26 11.42 -4.58 13.17
C LYS A 26 11.65 -5.55 12.01
N PHE A 27 10.90 -5.43 10.91
CA PHE A 27 10.90 -6.41 9.82
C PHE A 27 11.08 -5.78 8.43
N HIS A 28 12.27 -5.26 8.14
CA HIS A 28 12.59 -4.55 6.89
C HIS A 28 12.22 -5.32 5.61
N ALA A 29 12.35 -6.65 5.58
CA ALA A 29 12.00 -7.46 4.42
C ALA A 29 10.50 -7.42 4.08
N ASN A 30 9.64 -7.30 5.08
CA ASN A 30 8.19 -7.22 4.90
C ASN A 30 7.71 -5.78 4.71
N GLU A 31 8.53 -4.79 5.05
CA GLU A 31 8.16 -3.39 4.93
C GLU A 31 7.93 -2.98 3.47
N ALA A 32 8.79 -3.44 2.56
CA ALA A 32 8.66 -3.14 1.14
C ALA A 32 7.31 -3.62 0.56
N ALA A 33 6.85 -4.80 0.96
CA ALA A 33 5.56 -5.34 0.52
C ALA A 33 4.37 -4.52 1.05
N ILE A 34 4.42 -4.13 2.32
CA ILE A 34 3.36 -3.31 2.93
C ILE A 34 3.33 -1.90 2.30
N VAL A 35 4.50 -1.30 2.06
CA VAL A 35 4.60 0.03 1.43
C VAL A 35 4.16 -0.02 -0.03
N ALA A 36 4.50 -1.07 -0.78
CA ALA A 36 4.02 -1.27 -2.15
C ALA A 36 2.48 -1.32 -2.24
N GLN A 37 1.82 -1.81 -1.19
CA GLN A 37 0.36 -1.85 -1.09
C GLN A 37 -0.26 -0.57 -0.51
N ALA A 38 0.53 0.33 0.08
CA ALA A 38 0.02 1.51 0.78
C ALA A 38 -0.61 2.56 -0.16
N GLY A 39 -0.30 2.51 -1.46
CA GLY A 39 -0.85 3.43 -2.46
C GLY A 39 -2.15 2.97 -3.11
N TYR A 40 -2.69 1.80 -2.74
CA TYR A 40 -3.96 1.32 -3.28
C TYR A 40 -5.16 2.17 -2.78
N PRO A 41 -6.23 2.28 -3.58
CA PRO A 41 -7.48 2.89 -3.14
C PRO A 41 -7.98 2.29 -1.82
N ALA A 42 -8.36 3.16 -0.88
CA ALA A 42 -8.82 2.82 0.47
C ALA A 42 -7.81 2.07 1.36
N ALA A 43 -6.54 1.95 0.96
CA ALA A 43 -5.51 1.36 1.81
C ALA A 43 -5.18 2.27 3.00
N VAL A 44 -5.11 1.68 4.19
CA VAL A 44 -4.71 2.38 5.42
C VAL A 44 -3.47 1.69 5.99
N THR A 45 -2.37 2.44 6.08
CA THR A 45 -1.11 1.94 6.65
C THR A 45 -0.65 2.88 7.76
N ILE A 46 -0.49 2.35 8.96
CA ILE A 46 0.06 3.06 10.12
C ILE A 46 1.56 2.81 10.13
N ALA A 47 2.38 3.87 10.10
CA ALA A 47 3.82 3.74 10.20
C ALA A 47 4.37 4.40 11.47
N THR A 48 5.35 3.76 12.11
CA THR A 48 6.19 4.43 13.11
C THR A 48 7.16 5.41 12.44
N ASN A 49 7.75 6.35 13.20
CA ASN A 49 8.56 7.45 12.65
C ASN A 49 9.72 7.02 11.72
N MET A 50 10.21 5.78 11.84
CA MET A 50 11.35 5.27 11.06
C MET A 50 10.96 4.22 10.04
N ALA A 51 9.71 3.75 10.04
CA ALA A 51 9.28 2.66 9.18
C ALA A 51 8.94 3.17 7.77
N GLY A 52 9.46 2.50 6.73
CA GLY A 52 9.18 2.83 5.33
C GLY A 52 9.87 4.09 4.78
N ARG A 53 10.82 4.69 5.53
CA ARG A 53 11.60 5.83 5.04
C ARG A 53 12.46 5.41 3.85
N GLY A 54 12.36 6.16 2.74
CA GLY A 54 13.13 5.90 1.52
C GLY A 54 12.54 4.84 0.60
N THR A 55 11.29 4.42 0.84
CA THR A 55 10.52 3.56 -0.09
C THR A 55 9.39 4.38 -0.70
N ASP A 56 9.28 4.39 -2.02
CA ASP A 56 8.25 5.14 -2.74
C ASP A 56 6.88 4.47 -2.60
N ILE A 57 5.86 5.28 -2.30
CA ILE A 57 4.45 4.85 -2.35
C ILE A 57 3.90 5.21 -3.73
N VAL A 58 3.72 4.20 -4.57
CA VAL A 58 3.11 4.36 -5.89
C VAL A 58 1.60 4.49 -5.73
N LEU A 59 1.05 5.67 -6.03
CA LEU A 59 -0.39 5.91 -6.02
C LEU A 59 -1.10 4.98 -7.02
N GLY A 60 -2.30 4.51 -6.66
CA GLY A 60 -3.06 3.55 -7.46
C GLY A 60 -2.54 2.11 -7.35
N GLY A 61 -1.55 1.84 -6.51
CA GLY A 61 -0.88 0.54 -6.40
C GLY A 61 0.33 0.40 -7.34
N SER A 62 1.22 -0.53 -7.05
CA SER A 62 2.40 -0.79 -7.88
C SER A 62 2.10 -1.86 -8.94
N TRP A 63 1.85 -1.44 -10.18
CA TRP A 63 1.64 -2.36 -11.30
C TRP A 63 2.89 -3.23 -11.56
N GLN A 64 4.09 -2.72 -11.25
CA GLN A 64 5.32 -3.52 -11.32
C GLN A 64 5.31 -4.66 -10.29
N ALA A 65 4.82 -4.40 -9.08
CA ALA A 65 4.69 -5.42 -8.05
C ALA A 65 3.63 -6.46 -8.42
N GLU A 66 2.52 -6.05 -9.05
CA GLU A 66 1.51 -6.98 -9.58
C GLU A 66 2.08 -7.91 -10.66
N VAL A 67 2.85 -7.35 -11.61
CA VAL A 67 3.51 -8.15 -12.66
C VAL A 67 4.56 -9.09 -12.07
N ALA A 68 5.34 -8.64 -11.10
CA ALA A 68 6.38 -9.45 -10.46
C ALA A 68 5.81 -10.62 -9.63
N ALA A 69 4.55 -10.55 -9.21
CA ALA A 69 3.86 -11.62 -8.50
C ALA A 69 3.33 -12.73 -9.42
N LEU A 70 3.30 -12.51 -10.75
CA LEU A 70 2.85 -13.51 -11.72
C LEU A 70 3.98 -14.47 -12.11
N GLU A 71 3.69 -15.76 -12.21
CA GLU A 71 4.60 -16.75 -12.77
C GLU A 71 4.57 -16.69 -14.30
N ASN A 72 5.67 -16.24 -14.93
CA ASN A 72 5.83 -16.10 -16.38
C ASN A 72 4.71 -15.30 -17.09
N PRO A 73 4.55 -14.00 -16.77
CA PRO A 73 3.52 -13.18 -17.39
C PRO A 73 3.74 -12.99 -18.89
N THR A 74 2.68 -13.10 -19.69
CA THR A 74 2.73 -12.78 -21.12
C THR A 74 2.77 -11.27 -21.35
N ALA A 75 3.29 -10.83 -22.50
CA ALA A 75 3.30 -9.40 -22.85
C ALA A 75 1.90 -8.77 -22.82
N GLU A 76 0.87 -9.53 -23.20
CA GLU A 76 -0.53 -9.10 -23.16
C GLU A 76 -1.03 -8.88 -21.72
N GLN A 77 -0.66 -9.75 -20.79
CA GLN A 77 -1.02 -9.60 -19.37
C GLN A 77 -0.34 -8.37 -18.76
N ILE A 78 0.94 -8.15 -19.05
CA ILE A 78 1.69 -6.99 -18.57
C ILE A 78 1.06 -5.69 -19.07
N GLU A 79 0.76 -5.61 -20.37
CA GLU A 79 0.15 -4.42 -20.96
C GLU A 79 -1.25 -4.16 -20.41
N LYS A 80 -2.04 -5.21 -20.14
CA LYS A 80 -3.35 -5.07 -19.51
C LYS A 80 -3.26 -4.47 -18.09
N ILE A 81 -2.33 -4.97 -17.27
CA ILE A 81 -2.12 -4.46 -15.89
C ILE A 81 -1.64 -3.01 -15.94
N LYS A 82 -0.64 -2.73 -16.78
CA LYS A 82 -0.08 -1.40 -16.96
C LYS A 82 -1.11 -0.39 -17.49
N ALA A 83 -1.97 -0.80 -18.42
CA ALA A 83 -3.04 0.05 -18.95
C ALA A 83 -4.14 0.36 -17.91
N GLY A 84 -4.35 -0.52 -16.93
CA GLY A 84 -5.31 -0.30 -15.83
C GLY A 84 -4.81 0.68 -14.76
N TRP A 85 -3.50 0.83 -14.59
CA TRP A 85 -2.91 1.63 -13.52
C TRP A 85 -3.32 3.13 -13.54
N PRO A 86 -3.32 3.85 -14.69
CA PRO A 86 -3.77 5.24 -14.73
C PRO A 86 -5.22 5.44 -14.24
N PHE A 87 -6.10 4.46 -14.47
CA PHE A 87 -7.47 4.50 -13.97
C PHE A 87 -7.51 4.39 -12.45
N ALA A 88 -6.73 3.48 -11.87
CA ALA A 88 -6.62 3.33 -10.41
C ALA A 88 -6.10 4.61 -9.74
N VAL A 89 -5.06 5.24 -10.31
CA VAL A 89 -4.53 6.54 -9.85
C VAL A 89 -5.62 7.62 -9.89
N ARG A 90 -6.33 7.73 -11.01
CA ARG A 90 -7.38 8.74 -11.18
C ARG A 90 -8.54 8.53 -10.20
N SER A 91 -8.94 7.28 -9.99
CA SER A 91 -9.98 6.92 -9.01
C SER A 91 -9.56 7.33 -7.60
N LEU A 92 -8.32 7.06 -7.20
CA LEU A 92 -7.79 7.45 -5.89
C LEU A 92 -7.83 8.97 -5.72
N ILE A 93 -7.27 9.72 -6.66
CA ILE A 93 -7.24 11.19 -6.60
C ILE A 93 -8.66 11.77 -6.55
N SER A 94 -9.57 11.24 -7.35
CA SER A 94 -10.97 11.68 -7.36
C SER A 94 -11.65 11.47 -6.02
N SER A 95 -11.35 10.38 -5.31
CA SER A 95 -11.92 10.11 -3.97
C SER A 95 -11.38 11.02 -2.87
N MET A 96 -10.26 11.70 -3.09
CA MET A 96 -9.65 12.61 -2.11
C MET A 96 -10.15 14.05 -2.24
N ILE A 97 -10.72 14.42 -3.40
CA ILE A 97 -11.16 15.79 -3.72
C ILE A 97 -12.67 15.95 -3.53
N ALA A 98 -13.42 14.84 -3.46
CA ALA A 98 -14.86 14.82 -3.20
C ALA A 98 -15.16 14.79 -1.69
#